data_AF-A0A382CCB0-F1
#
_entry.id   AF-A0A382CCB0-F1
#
_cell.length_a   1.000
_cell.length_b   1.000
_cell.length_c   1.000
_cell.angle_alpha   90.00
_cell.angle_beta   90.00
_cell.angle_gamma   90.00
#
_symmetry.space_group_name_H-M   'P 1'
#
loop_
_entity.id
_entity.type
_entity.pdbx_description
1 polymer ?
#
loop_
_entity_poly.entity_id
_entity_poly.type
_entity_poly.pdbx_seq_one_letter_code
_entity_poly.pdbx_strand_id
1 'polypeptide(L)'
;MTIHIYSDSFGVNYGSGTWPFELGKLRKQKTICYGKGGTGPNWSLKKLITNLEDPLLFKPQDTIIVLLSDQKRMEFPWLKEAHHADGMFLIAEENRSTKEKERKRHWGGEQYKIYKSEIKTVANTLGPMYLYENVKNITFLHLISKMFKDYKFLVFTCFSLDNFTSNYKNFNIESTKLLHDLTFEPLKSPNFYYCPVPISHMVGKNKDHESIHNHMTNEQNGNFALLCDAILNNKEPDISWFVPHTYYSIYSSGFIYE
;
A
#
# COMPACT_ATOMS: atom_id res chain seq x y z
N MET A 1 -21.50 -13.63 -3.92
CA MET A 1 -20.65 -12.49 -3.56
C MET A 1 -19.29 -13.02 -3.15
N THR A 2 -18.26 -12.53 -3.83
CA THR A 2 -16.85 -12.83 -3.59
C THR A 2 -16.15 -11.54 -3.19
N ILE A 3 -15.17 -11.64 -2.30
CA ILE A 3 -14.28 -10.55 -1.91
C ILE A 3 -12.96 -10.74 -2.65
N HIS A 4 -12.62 -9.82 -3.53
CA HIS A 4 -11.39 -9.83 -4.33
C HIS A 4 -10.42 -8.80 -3.76
N ILE A 5 -9.24 -9.26 -3.34
CA ILE A 5 -8.25 -8.43 -2.65
C ILE A 5 -7.02 -8.26 -3.52
N TYR A 6 -6.64 -7.02 -3.80
CA TYR A 6 -5.45 -6.63 -4.55
C TYR A 6 -4.52 -5.87 -3.63
N SER A 7 -3.31 -6.38 -3.39
CA SER A 7 -2.48 -5.92 -2.26
C SER A 7 -0.99 -6.22 -2.40
N ASP A 8 -0.19 -5.58 -1.55
CA ASP A 8 1.17 -6.03 -1.22
C ASP A 8 1.14 -7.08 -0.09
N SER A 9 2.25 -7.20 0.64
CA SER A 9 2.38 -8.12 1.77
C SER A 9 1.31 -7.93 2.84
N PHE A 10 0.75 -6.73 3.06
CA PHE A 10 -0.30 -6.52 4.06
C PHE A 10 -1.60 -7.29 3.75
N GLY A 11 -1.88 -7.58 2.48
CA GLY A 11 -3.11 -8.27 2.08
C GLY A 11 -2.91 -9.67 1.54
N VAL A 12 -1.76 -10.30 1.79
CA VAL A 12 -1.55 -11.72 1.44
C VAL A 12 -2.27 -12.61 2.44
N ASN A 13 -2.94 -13.66 1.93
CA ASN A 13 -3.63 -14.64 2.75
C ASN A 13 -2.74 -15.87 2.98
N TYR A 14 -2.39 -16.12 4.24
CA TYR A 14 -1.62 -17.28 4.70
C TYR A 14 -2.48 -18.30 5.47
N GLY A 15 -3.81 -18.18 5.37
CA GLY A 15 -4.78 -19.02 6.05
C GLY A 15 -5.36 -18.36 7.31
N SER A 16 -5.74 -19.21 8.26
CA SER A 16 -6.38 -18.80 9.53
C SER A 16 -5.57 -17.74 10.25
N GLY A 17 -6.24 -16.74 10.83
CA GLY A 17 -5.60 -15.64 11.54
C GLY A 17 -5.19 -14.45 10.67
N THR A 18 -5.21 -14.57 9.33
CA THR A 18 -5.02 -13.41 8.44
C THR A 18 -6.35 -12.69 8.16
N TRP A 19 -6.33 -11.36 8.05
CA TRP A 19 -7.54 -10.57 7.86
C TRP A 19 -8.37 -10.95 6.61
N PRO A 20 -7.78 -11.38 5.47
CA PRO A 20 -8.58 -11.84 4.33
C PRO A 20 -9.41 -13.08 4.67
N PHE A 21 -8.85 -13.98 5.47
CA PHE A 21 -9.51 -15.18 5.93
C PHE A 21 -10.60 -14.85 6.96
N GLU A 22 -10.26 -14.03 7.97
CA GLU A 22 -11.22 -13.63 9.01
C GLU A 22 -12.39 -12.83 8.42
N LEU A 23 -12.15 -11.94 7.45
CA LEU A 23 -13.20 -11.22 6.74
C LEU A 23 -14.13 -12.16 5.96
N GLY A 24 -13.56 -13.15 5.27
CA GLY A 24 -14.34 -14.17 4.56
C GLY A 24 -15.24 -14.97 5.51
N LYS A 25 -14.73 -15.32 6.69
CA LYS A 25 -15.48 -15.99 7.76
C LYS A 25 -16.60 -15.11 8.32
N LEU A 26 -16.30 -13.86 8.67
CA LEU A 26 -17.27 -12.88 9.19
C LEU A 26 -18.45 -12.71 8.24
N ARG A 27 -18.18 -12.62 6.93
CA ARG A 27 -19.18 -12.36 5.90
C ARG A 27 -19.80 -13.61 5.30
N LYS A 28 -19.28 -14.80 5.62
CA LYS A 28 -19.62 -16.07 4.94
C LYS A 28 -19.48 -15.95 3.41
N GLN A 29 -18.41 -15.29 2.98
CA GLN A 29 -18.11 -15.02 1.57
C GLN A 29 -16.76 -15.64 1.18
N LYS A 30 -16.63 -16.04 -0.08
CA LYS A 30 -15.35 -16.50 -0.62
C LYS A 30 -14.42 -15.29 -0.73
N THR A 31 -13.19 -15.44 -0.26
CA THR A 31 -12.13 -14.44 -0.45
C THR A 31 -11.11 -14.95 -1.47
N ILE A 32 -10.73 -14.10 -2.43
CA ILE A 32 -9.68 -14.37 -3.42
C ILE A 32 -8.62 -13.28 -3.30
N CYS A 33 -7.38 -13.67 -3.04
CA CYS A 33 -6.26 -12.74 -2.86
C CYS A 33 -5.35 -12.77 -4.08
N TYR A 34 -5.18 -11.62 -4.71
CA TYR A 34 -4.30 -11.38 -5.85
C TYR A 34 -2.98 -10.70 -5.44
N GLY A 35 -2.82 -10.46 -4.13
CA GLY A 35 -1.65 -9.79 -3.59
C GLY A 35 -0.39 -10.64 -3.58
N LYS A 36 0.76 -9.95 -3.58
CA LYS A 36 2.08 -10.57 -3.52
C LYS A 36 3.01 -9.71 -2.67
N GLY A 37 3.70 -10.33 -1.71
CA GLY A 37 4.69 -9.63 -0.91
C GLY A 37 5.80 -9.03 -1.78
N GLY A 38 6.23 -7.82 -1.42
CA GLY A 38 7.32 -7.12 -2.08
C GLY A 38 6.97 -6.41 -3.40
N THR A 39 5.70 -6.42 -3.83
CA THR A 39 5.27 -5.73 -5.05
C THR A 39 4.79 -4.31 -4.81
N GLY A 40 4.91 -3.46 -5.82
CA GLY A 40 4.43 -2.08 -5.81
C GLY A 40 2.99 -1.91 -6.30
N PRO A 41 2.48 -0.67 -6.30
CA PRO A 41 1.08 -0.36 -6.61
C PRO A 41 0.67 -0.83 -8.02
N ASN A 42 1.57 -0.77 -9.00
CA ASN A 42 1.28 -1.17 -10.38
C ASN A 42 0.96 -2.66 -10.52
N TRP A 43 1.54 -3.53 -9.67
CA TRP A 43 1.29 -4.97 -9.72
C TRP A 43 -0.18 -5.29 -9.47
N SER A 44 -0.71 -4.71 -8.39
CA SER A 44 -2.10 -4.87 -7.95
C SER A 44 -3.07 -4.26 -8.96
N LEU A 45 -2.76 -3.06 -9.47
CA LEU A 45 -3.59 -2.38 -10.47
C LEU A 45 -3.63 -3.13 -11.79
N LYS A 46 -2.49 -3.62 -12.31
CA LYS A 46 -2.46 -4.40 -13.56
C LYS A 46 -3.34 -5.63 -13.47
N LYS A 47 -3.25 -6.37 -12.35
CA LYS A 47 -4.12 -7.54 -12.11
C LYS A 47 -5.59 -7.15 -12.04
N LEU A 48 -5.92 -6.07 -11.34
CA LEU A 48 -7.30 -5.59 -11.26
C LEU A 48 -7.86 -5.26 -12.65
N ILE A 49 -7.12 -4.53 -13.49
CA ILE A 49 -7.56 -4.19 -14.85
C ILE A 49 -7.79 -5.44 -15.69
N THR A 50 -6.81 -6.35 -15.74
CA THR A 50 -6.96 -7.61 -16.48
C THR A 50 -8.18 -8.41 -16.00
N ASN A 51 -8.43 -8.41 -14.70
CA ASN A 51 -9.56 -9.09 -14.10
C ASN A 51 -10.92 -8.40 -14.41
N LEU A 52 -10.94 -7.07 -14.49
CA LEU A 52 -12.14 -6.30 -14.85
C LEU A 52 -12.50 -6.45 -16.34
N GLU A 53 -11.52 -6.76 -17.19
CA GLU A 53 -11.72 -7.06 -18.61
C GLU A 53 -12.26 -8.48 -18.85
N ASP A 54 -12.19 -9.38 -17.86
CA ASP A 54 -12.78 -10.71 -17.92
C ASP A 54 -14.26 -10.69 -17.45
N PRO A 55 -15.24 -10.85 -18.37
CA PRO A 55 -16.65 -10.77 -18.02
C PRO A 55 -17.14 -11.94 -17.16
N LEU A 56 -16.36 -13.01 -17.01
CA LEU A 56 -16.74 -14.21 -16.24
C LEU A 56 -16.23 -14.17 -14.80
N LEU A 57 -15.29 -13.28 -14.49
CA LEU A 57 -14.60 -13.29 -13.21
C LEU A 57 -15.42 -12.67 -12.08
N PHE A 58 -16.02 -11.51 -12.34
CA PHE A 58 -16.77 -10.75 -11.33
C PHE A 58 -18.27 -10.99 -11.45
N LYS A 59 -18.94 -11.07 -10.31
CA LYS A 59 -20.41 -11.12 -10.22
C LYS A 59 -20.95 -9.81 -9.65
N PRO A 60 -22.20 -9.41 -9.99
CA PRO A 60 -22.84 -8.27 -9.33
C PRO A 60 -22.75 -8.38 -7.81
N GLN A 61 -22.50 -7.25 -7.15
CA GLN A 61 -22.32 -7.11 -5.70
C GLN A 61 -21.04 -7.75 -5.14
N ASP A 62 -20.12 -8.21 -5.98
CA ASP A 62 -18.78 -8.55 -5.53
C ASP A 62 -18.08 -7.32 -4.93
N THR A 63 -17.17 -7.59 -4.00
CA THR A 63 -16.39 -6.56 -3.31
C THR A 63 -14.96 -6.60 -3.84
N ILE A 64 -14.41 -5.43 -4.13
CA ILE A 64 -13.03 -5.22 -4.56
C ILE A 64 -12.33 -4.41 -3.47
N ILE A 65 -11.37 -5.02 -2.79
CA ILE A 65 -10.52 -4.35 -1.79
C ILE A 65 -9.14 -4.12 -2.41
N VAL A 66 -8.67 -2.88 -2.39
CA VAL A 66 -7.35 -2.52 -2.92
C VAL A 66 -6.50 -1.91 -1.82
N LEU A 67 -5.36 -2.54 -1.54
CA LEU A 67 -4.31 -2.01 -0.68
C LEU A 67 -3.22 -1.44 -1.61
N LEU A 68 -3.20 -0.12 -1.76
CA LEU A 68 -2.20 0.57 -2.58
C LEU A 68 -0.83 0.50 -1.88
N SER A 69 0.06 -0.30 -2.46
CA SER A 69 1.41 -0.54 -1.95
C SER A 69 2.30 0.70 -1.92
N ASP A 70 3.47 0.57 -1.30
CA ASP A 70 4.49 1.62 -1.26
C ASP A 70 4.88 2.10 -2.67
N GLN A 71 4.81 3.40 -2.92
CA GLN A 71 5.14 4.03 -4.20
C GLN A 71 6.61 3.85 -4.57
N LYS A 72 7.48 3.58 -3.60
CA LYS A 72 8.88 3.33 -3.89
C LYS A 72 9.14 1.98 -4.59
N ARG A 73 8.14 1.09 -4.64
CA ARG A 73 8.21 -0.19 -5.34
C ARG A 73 7.74 -0.09 -6.80
N MET A 74 7.79 1.09 -7.39
CA MET A 74 7.46 1.29 -8.80
C MET A 74 8.35 0.44 -9.70
N GLU A 75 7.75 -0.16 -10.72
CA GLU A 75 8.45 -1.03 -11.65
C GLU A 75 9.27 -0.20 -12.64
N PHE A 76 10.55 -0.52 -12.77
CA PHE A 76 11.44 0.06 -13.77
C PHE A 76 11.85 -1.01 -14.78
N PRO A 77 11.87 -0.69 -16.09
CA PRO A 77 12.07 -1.70 -17.14
C PRO A 77 13.45 -2.37 -17.12
N TRP A 78 14.44 -1.77 -16.45
CA TRP A 78 15.79 -2.35 -16.28
C TRP A 78 15.97 -3.17 -15.00
N LEU A 79 14.96 -3.23 -14.12
CA LEU A 79 14.99 -4.10 -12.94
C LEU A 79 14.55 -5.51 -13.32
N LYS A 80 15.40 -6.49 -13.02
CA LYS A 80 15.05 -7.91 -13.23
C LYS A 80 13.91 -8.39 -12.35
N GLU A 81 13.76 -7.81 -11.15
CA GLU A 81 12.72 -8.18 -10.19
C GLU A 81 12.14 -6.94 -9.52
N ALA A 82 10.81 -6.85 -9.45
CA ALA A 82 10.09 -5.66 -8.96
C ALA A 82 10.40 -5.32 -7.49
N HIS A 83 10.63 -6.33 -6.64
CA HIS A 83 10.93 -6.10 -5.23
C HIS A 83 12.29 -5.44 -5.00
N HIS A 84 13.16 -5.43 -6.02
CA HIS A 84 14.42 -4.71 -5.95
C HIS A 84 14.23 -3.19 -6.09
N ALA A 85 13.07 -2.68 -6.52
CA ALA A 85 12.81 -1.26 -6.73
C ALA A 85 13.07 -0.38 -5.49
N ASP A 86 12.86 -0.92 -4.29
CA ASP A 86 13.21 -0.25 -3.02
C ASP A 86 14.68 0.20 -3.01
N GLY A 87 15.56 -0.61 -3.59
CA GLY A 87 17.00 -0.37 -3.70
C GLY A 87 17.35 0.89 -4.50
N MET A 88 16.55 1.27 -5.50
CA MET A 88 16.84 2.44 -6.33
C MET A 88 16.80 3.73 -5.52
N PHE A 89 15.75 3.91 -4.73
CA PHE A 89 15.61 5.09 -3.87
C PHE A 89 16.66 5.09 -2.74
N LEU A 90 17.04 3.90 -2.25
CA LEU A 90 18.11 3.75 -1.25
C LEU A 90 19.51 4.08 -1.80
N ILE A 91 19.74 3.88 -3.10
CA ILE A 91 21.03 4.15 -3.77
C ILE A 91 21.18 5.62 -4.13
N ALA A 92 20.07 6.30 -4.42
CA ALA A 92 20.07 7.73 -4.67
C ALA A 92 20.51 8.53 -3.41
N GLU A 93 20.30 7.99 -2.20
CA GLU A 93 20.66 8.64 -0.93
C GLU A 93 22.17 8.88 -0.79
N GLU A 94 22.56 10.17 -0.67
CA GLU A 94 23.97 10.57 -0.52
C GLU A 94 24.55 10.23 0.87
N ASN A 95 23.74 10.30 1.93
CA ASN A 95 24.21 10.18 3.31
C ASN A 95 23.44 9.12 4.10
N ARG A 96 24.09 8.00 4.40
CA ARG A 96 23.58 6.98 5.33
C ARG A 96 24.67 6.47 6.27
N SER A 97 24.25 6.16 7.49
CA SER A 97 25.12 5.70 8.59
C SER A 97 25.76 4.35 8.27
N THR A 98 26.85 4.00 8.96
CA THR A 98 27.68 2.82 8.72
C THR A 98 26.92 1.48 8.75
N LYS A 99 25.82 1.37 9.51
CA LYS A 99 24.95 0.17 9.56
C LYS A 99 24.11 -0.05 8.30
N GLU A 100 23.76 1.01 7.57
CA GLU A 100 23.02 0.90 6.30
C GLU A 100 23.92 0.54 5.11
N LYS A 101 25.23 0.79 5.25
CA LYS A 101 26.24 0.32 4.27
C LYS A 101 26.37 -1.21 4.27
N GLU A 102 26.09 -1.89 5.38
CA GLU A 102 26.08 -3.37 5.44
C GLU A 102 24.83 -3.97 4.81
N ARG A 103 23.65 -3.35 4.99
CA ARG A 103 22.40 -3.75 4.29
C ARG A 103 22.54 -3.69 2.76
N LYS A 104 23.37 -2.79 2.21
CA LYS A 104 23.70 -2.73 0.77
C LYS A 104 24.33 -4.02 0.22
N ARG A 105 24.96 -4.86 1.06
CA ARG A 105 25.57 -6.13 0.60
C ARG A 105 24.55 -7.21 0.25
N HIS A 106 23.35 -7.19 0.84
CA HIS A 106 22.32 -8.22 0.58
C HIS A 106 21.38 -7.87 -0.57
N TRP A 107 21.15 -6.58 -0.85
CA TRP A 107 20.18 -6.11 -1.84
C TRP A 107 20.82 -5.54 -3.12
N GLY A 108 22.12 -5.30 -3.08
CA GLY A 108 22.89 -4.69 -4.16
C GLY A 108 23.32 -5.70 -5.23
N GLY A 109 22.37 -6.22 -6.02
CA GLY A 109 22.73 -6.90 -7.27
C GLY A 109 23.65 -6.03 -8.13
N GLU A 110 24.56 -6.64 -8.90
CA GLU A 110 25.54 -5.98 -9.80
C GLU A 110 24.96 -4.79 -10.58
N GLN A 111 23.72 -4.90 -11.03
CA GLN A 111 22.97 -3.87 -11.77
C GLN A 111 22.97 -2.48 -11.08
N TYR A 112 22.99 -2.44 -9.76
CA TYR A 112 22.97 -1.20 -8.99
C TYR A 112 24.29 -0.45 -8.96
N LYS A 113 25.40 -1.17 -9.15
CA LYS A 113 26.74 -0.57 -9.25
C LYS A 113 26.96 0.01 -10.64
N ILE A 114 26.48 -0.70 -11.67
CA ILE A 114 26.65 -0.32 -13.08
C ILE A 114 25.88 0.96 -13.41
N TYR A 115 24.62 1.08 -12.97
CA TYR A 115 23.73 2.19 -13.34
C TYR A 115 23.55 3.25 -12.23
N LYS A 116 24.53 3.40 -11.33
CA LYS A 116 24.37 4.24 -10.14
C LYS A 116 24.07 5.70 -10.48
N SER A 117 24.75 6.27 -11.48
CA SER A 117 24.56 7.64 -11.95
C SER A 117 23.17 7.86 -12.53
N GLU A 118 22.73 6.95 -13.38
CA GLU A 118 21.44 6.96 -14.06
C GLU A 118 20.30 6.82 -13.06
N ILE A 119 20.43 5.90 -12.11
CA ILE A 119 19.47 5.73 -11.01
C ILE A 119 19.34 7.01 -10.19
N LYS A 120 20.46 7.69 -9.89
CA LYS A 120 20.43 8.97 -9.17
C LYS A 120 19.74 10.06 -10.00
N THR A 121 20.03 10.15 -11.30
CA THR A 121 19.36 11.09 -12.20
C THR A 121 17.86 10.82 -12.28
N VAL A 122 17.45 9.56 -12.42
CA VAL A 122 16.05 9.14 -12.44
C VAL A 122 15.36 9.46 -11.13
N ALA A 123 15.98 9.15 -9.99
CA ALA A 123 15.42 9.46 -8.68
C ALA A 123 15.27 10.97 -8.46
N ASN A 124 16.24 11.79 -8.86
CA ASN A 124 16.18 13.24 -8.69
C ASN A 124 15.16 13.91 -9.62
N THR A 125 14.97 13.38 -10.84
CA THR A 125 14.07 13.95 -11.85
C THR A 125 12.63 13.45 -11.73
N LEU A 126 12.44 12.14 -11.51
CA LEU A 126 11.12 11.51 -11.39
C LEU A 126 10.64 11.38 -9.93
N GLY A 127 11.53 11.60 -8.97
CA GLY A 127 11.25 11.65 -7.52
C GLY A 127 9.94 12.34 -7.15
N PRO A 128 9.74 13.60 -7.60
CA PRO A 128 8.51 14.33 -7.35
C PRO A 128 7.24 13.67 -7.92
N MET A 129 7.34 12.93 -9.03
CA MET A 129 6.18 12.25 -9.63
C MET A 129 5.62 11.15 -8.71
N TYR A 130 6.48 10.50 -7.93
CA TYR A 130 6.05 9.46 -7.00
C TYR A 130 5.13 10.01 -5.92
N LEU A 131 5.33 11.26 -5.46
CA LEU A 131 4.47 11.90 -4.46
C LEU A 131 2.98 11.90 -4.86
N TYR A 132 2.71 12.05 -6.16
CA TYR A 132 1.37 12.14 -6.71
C TYR A 132 0.77 10.77 -7.06
N GLU A 133 1.52 9.69 -6.90
CA GLU A 133 1.12 8.35 -7.34
C GLU A 133 -0.11 7.84 -6.57
N ASN A 134 -0.21 8.12 -5.27
CA ASN A 134 -1.40 7.77 -4.47
C ASN A 134 -2.61 8.59 -4.93
N VAL A 135 -2.44 9.90 -5.15
CA VAL A 135 -3.52 10.77 -5.65
C VAL A 135 -4.05 10.25 -6.98
N LYS A 136 -3.14 9.93 -7.91
CA LYS A 136 -3.46 9.34 -9.20
C LYS A 136 -4.21 8.02 -9.04
N ASN A 137 -3.70 7.09 -8.24
CA ASN A 137 -4.25 5.75 -8.10
C ASN A 137 -5.61 5.73 -7.39
N ILE A 138 -5.80 6.56 -6.34
CA ILE A 138 -7.09 6.71 -5.66
C ILE A 138 -8.13 7.29 -6.64
N THR A 139 -7.76 8.35 -7.36
CA THR A 139 -8.66 8.99 -8.35
C THR A 139 -9.00 8.04 -9.49
N PHE A 140 -8.02 7.28 -9.98
CA PHE A 140 -8.22 6.28 -11.02
C PHE A 140 -9.18 5.15 -10.57
N LEU A 141 -8.99 4.60 -9.37
CA LEU A 141 -9.90 3.59 -8.81
C LEU A 141 -11.32 4.15 -8.62
N HIS A 142 -11.45 5.42 -8.26
CA HIS A 142 -12.75 6.08 -8.19
C HIS A 142 -13.42 6.16 -9.58
N LEU A 143 -12.68 6.52 -10.63
CA LEU A 143 -13.20 6.52 -12.01
C LEU A 143 -13.64 5.12 -12.45
N ILE A 144 -12.84 4.09 -12.14
CA ILE A 144 -13.22 2.69 -12.39
C ILE A 144 -14.51 2.34 -11.66
N SER A 145 -14.64 2.72 -10.38
CA SER A 145 -15.86 2.44 -9.62
C SER A 145 -17.12 3.05 -10.25
N LYS A 146 -16.99 4.19 -10.95
CA LYS A 146 -18.10 4.80 -11.69
C LYS A 146 -18.51 4.01 -12.93
N MET A 147 -17.57 3.29 -13.54
CA MET A 147 -17.82 2.41 -14.68
C MET A 147 -18.41 1.07 -14.23
N PHE A 148 -17.99 0.55 -13.07
CA PHE A 148 -18.41 -0.74 -12.51
C PHE A 148 -19.27 -0.56 -11.26
N LYS A 149 -20.48 0.00 -11.44
CA LYS A 149 -21.38 0.41 -10.35
C LYS A 149 -21.89 -0.75 -9.49
N ASP A 150 -21.91 -1.96 -10.04
CA ASP A 150 -22.40 -3.15 -9.34
C ASP A 150 -21.39 -3.71 -8.34
N TYR A 151 -20.15 -3.23 -8.33
CA TYR A 151 -19.11 -3.68 -7.39
C TYR A 151 -18.87 -2.64 -6.31
N LYS A 152 -18.59 -3.12 -5.09
CA LYS A 152 -18.18 -2.26 -3.98
C LYS A 152 -16.65 -2.15 -3.95
N PHE A 153 -16.12 -0.94 -4.03
CA PHE A 153 -14.70 -0.65 -3.91
C PHE A 153 -14.36 -0.17 -2.50
N LEU A 154 -13.37 -0.80 -1.89
CA LEU A 154 -12.78 -0.41 -0.63
C LEU A 154 -11.27 -0.22 -0.82
N VAL A 155 -10.80 1.01 -0.70
CA VAL A 155 -9.41 1.39 -1.03
C VAL A 155 -8.67 1.85 0.23
N PHE A 156 -7.48 1.32 0.40
CA PHE A 156 -6.52 1.70 1.43
C PHE A 156 -5.20 2.10 0.80
N THR A 157 -4.41 2.89 1.53
CA THR A 157 -2.97 3.01 1.26
C THR A 157 -2.21 2.21 2.31
N CYS A 158 -1.13 1.55 1.92
CA CYS A 158 -0.28 0.87 2.88
C CYS A 158 0.62 1.86 3.61
N PHE A 159 1.03 2.95 2.96
CA PHE A 159 2.04 3.90 3.45
C PHE A 159 1.62 5.36 3.26
N SER A 160 2.12 6.24 4.14
CA SER A 160 1.92 7.68 4.08
C SER A 160 2.92 8.39 3.16
N LEU A 161 2.57 9.62 2.76
CA LEU A 161 3.49 10.57 2.11
C LEU A 161 4.71 10.87 3.00
N ASP A 162 4.52 10.92 4.31
CA ASP A 162 5.60 11.17 5.27
C ASP A 162 6.59 10.01 5.30
N ASN A 163 6.11 8.77 5.26
CA ASN A 163 7.00 7.61 5.11
C ASN A 163 7.88 7.72 3.86
N PHE A 164 7.37 8.29 2.76
CA PHE A 164 8.17 8.54 1.58
C PHE A 164 9.18 9.68 1.79
N THR A 165 8.72 10.84 2.25
CA THR A 165 9.55 12.06 2.34
C THR A 165 10.51 12.11 3.53
N SER A 166 10.25 11.36 4.62
CA SER A 166 11.16 11.28 5.77
C SER A 166 12.37 10.38 5.51
N ASN A 167 12.20 9.35 4.66
CA ASN A 167 13.19 8.30 4.43
C ASN A 167 14.09 8.56 3.21
N TYR A 168 13.68 9.51 2.35
CA TYR A 168 14.37 9.82 1.11
C TYR A 168 14.52 11.34 0.94
N LYS A 169 15.77 11.82 0.88
CA LYS A 169 16.11 13.26 0.88
C LYS A 169 16.64 13.79 -0.44
N ASN A 170 16.93 12.94 -1.43
CA ASN A 170 17.50 13.42 -2.71
C ASN A 170 16.45 13.77 -3.75
N PHE A 171 15.18 13.74 -3.40
CA PHE A 171 14.15 14.26 -4.29
C PHE A 171 14.20 15.78 -4.29
N ASN A 172 14.21 16.39 -5.47
CA ASN A 172 14.09 17.83 -5.62
C ASN A 172 12.63 18.26 -5.38
N ILE A 173 12.22 18.29 -4.11
CA ILE A 173 10.87 18.63 -3.67
C ILE A 173 10.92 19.95 -2.90
N GLU A 174 10.31 20.99 -3.46
CA GLU A 174 10.24 22.30 -2.80
C GLU A 174 9.13 22.37 -1.75
N SER A 175 8.02 21.65 -1.95
CA SER A 175 6.89 21.63 -1.02
C SER A 175 5.99 20.40 -1.18
N THR A 176 5.49 19.86 -0.07
CA THR A 176 4.42 18.84 -0.03
C THR A 176 3.09 19.40 0.49
N LYS A 177 3.01 20.72 0.74
CA LYS A 177 1.85 21.34 1.42
C LYS A 177 0.52 21.01 0.74
N LEU A 178 0.46 21.13 -0.58
CA LEU A 178 -0.75 20.79 -1.34
C LEU A 178 -1.20 19.35 -1.09
N LEU A 179 -0.28 18.39 -1.06
CA LEU A 179 -0.60 16.98 -0.85
C LEU A 179 -1.12 16.69 0.57
N HIS A 180 -0.67 17.46 1.57
CA HIS A 180 -1.23 17.40 2.92
C HIS A 180 -2.61 18.05 3.02
N ASP A 181 -2.84 19.12 2.26
CA ASP A 181 -4.11 19.86 2.26
C ASP A 181 -5.20 19.15 1.41
N LEU A 182 -4.83 18.19 0.55
CA LEU A 182 -5.77 17.43 -0.27
C LEU A 182 -6.65 16.50 0.58
N THR A 183 -7.96 16.58 0.34
CA THR A 183 -8.95 15.66 0.88
C THR A 183 -9.61 14.83 -0.21
N PHE A 184 -9.83 13.55 0.08
CA PHE A 184 -10.52 12.60 -0.80
C PHE A 184 -11.98 12.38 -0.41
N GLU A 185 -12.49 13.09 0.61
CA GLU A 185 -13.90 13.03 1.02
C GLU A 185 -14.88 13.23 -0.15
N PRO A 186 -14.65 14.16 -1.10
CA PRO A 186 -15.54 14.32 -2.25
C PRO A 186 -15.61 13.12 -3.21
N LEU A 187 -14.68 12.16 -3.11
CA LEU A 187 -14.69 10.94 -3.93
C LEU A 187 -15.56 9.83 -3.33
N LYS A 188 -16.05 9.98 -2.09
CA LYS A 188 -16.93 8.98 -1.47
C LYS A 188 -18.21 8.84 -2.30
N SER A 189 -18.56 7.60 -2.61
CA SER A 189 -19.80 7.26 -3.33
C SER A 189 -20.40 5.98 -2.73
N PRO A 190 -21.65 5.63 -3.05
CA PRO A 190 -22.29 4.42 -2.52
C PRO A 190 -21.51 3.11 -2.79
N ASN A 191 -20.65 3.11 -3.81
CA ASN A 191 -19.88 1.95 -4.23
C ASN A 191 -18.35 2.19 -4.18
N PHE A 192 -17.89 3.29 -3.58
CA PHE A 192 -16.48 3.61 -3.43
C PHE A 192 -16.18 4.23 -2.06
N TYR A 193 -15.35 3.56 -1.29
CA TYR A 193 -14.82 4.05 -0.02
C TYR A 193 -13.30 4.08 -0.05
N TYR A 194 -12.71 5.21 0.35
CA TYR A 194 -11.28 5.33 0.59
C TYR A 194 -11.04 5.61 2.07
N CYS A 195 -10.18 4.81 2.71
CA CYS A 195 -9.72 5.06 4.07
C CYS A 195 -8.47 5.96 4.04
N PRO A 196 -8.52 7.17 4.63
CA PRO A 196 -7.41 8.12 4.59
C PRO A 196 -6.23 7.73 5.49
N VAL A 197 -6.44 6.84 6.46
CA VAL A 197 -5.39 6.36 7.35
C VAL A 197 -4.64 5.22 6.67
N PRO A 198 -3.31 5.31 6.48
CA PRO A 198 -2.55 4.22 5.91
C PRO A 198 -2.47 3.01 6.84
N ILE A 199 -2.45 1.80 6.29
CA ILE A 199 -2.42 0.55 7.07
C ILE A 199 -1.20 0.49 7.98
N SER A 200 -0.02 0.92 7.51
CA SER A 200 1.19 1.02 8.34
C SER A 200 1.03 1.91 9.57
N HIS A 201 0.16 2.92 9.52
CA HIS A 201 -0.15 3.77 10.68
C HIS A 201 -1.17 3.11 11.61
N MET A 202 -2.09 2.30 11.07
CA MET A 202 -3.03 1.53 11.90
C MET A 202 -2.28 0.50 12.75
N VAL A 203 -1.35 -0.25 12.12
CA VAL A 203 -0.67 -1.39 12.78
C VAL A 203 0.62 -0.99 13.52
N GLY A 204 1.23 0.15 13.14
CA GLY A 204 2.48 0.64 13.69
C GLY A 204 3.65 -0.36 13.59
N LYS A 205 4.70 -0.15 14.40
CA LYS A 205 5.85 -1.06 14.48
C LYS A 205 5.61 -2.17 15.49
N ASN A 206 5.58 -3.42 15.03
CA ASN A 206 5.72 -4.56 15.93
C ASN A 206 7.16 -4.67 16.40
N LYS A 207 7.39 -4.49 17.71
CA LYS A 207 8.70 -4.75 18.34
C LYS A 207 8.75 -6.11 19.05
N ASP A 208 7.59 -6.66 19.44
CA ASP A 208 7.54 -7.74 20.43
C ASP A 208 6.51 -8.86 20.13
N HIS A 209 5.97 -8.95 18.91
CA HIS A 209 4.98 -9.98 18.56
C HIS A 209 5.33 -10.74 17.27
N GLU A 210 5.06 -12.05 17.27
CA GLU A 210 5.06 -12.92 16.10
C GLU A 210 4.05 -12.39 15.08
N SER A 211 4.49 -11.46 14.22
CA SER A 211 3.68 -11.05 13.07
C SER A 211 3.45 -12.29 12.21
N ILE A 212 2.19 -12.53 11.82
CA ILE A 212 1.96 -13.42 10.69
C ILE A 212 2.63 -12.78 9.47
N HIS A 213 3.04 -13.59 8.50
CA HIS A 213 3.75 -13.22 7.27
C HIS A 213 3.17 -12.02 6.47
N ASN A 214 2.02 -11.44 6.85
CA ASN A 214 1.43 -10.21 6.29
C ASN A 214 1.69 -8.94 7.14
N HIS A 215 2.69 -8.94 8.02
CA HIS A 215 3.10 -7.79 8.87
C HIS A 215 2.08 -7.34 9.93
N MET A 216 1.09 -8.18 10.24
CA MET A 216 0.09 -7.93 11.27
C MET A 216 0.10 -9.05 12.32
N THR A 217 -0.16 -8.72 13.59
CA THR A 217 -0.47 -9.74 14.60
C THR A 217 -1.84 -10.36 14.34
N ASN A 218 -2.17 -11.48 15.01
CA ASN A 218 -3.51 -12.08 14.94
C ASN A 218 -4.61 -11.09 15.34
N GLU A 219 -4.38 -10.30 16.40
CA GLU A 219 -5.33 -9.29 16.88
C GLU A 219 -5.52 -8.18 15.84
N GLN A 220 -4.43 -7.64 15.29
CA GLN A 220 -4.49 -6.61 14.26
C GLN A 220 -5.21 -7.11 13.00
N ASN A 221 -4.98 -8.36 12.60
CA ASN A 221 -5.70 -8.98 11.50
C ASN A 221 -7.21 -9.08 11.77
N GLY A 222 -7.60 -9.48 13.00
CA GLY A 222 -8.99 -9.53 13.42
C GLY A 222 -9.66 -8.14 13.40
N ASN A 223 -8.99 -7.15 13.97
CA ASN A 223 -9.48 -5.77 14.02
C ASN A 223 -9.59 -5.14 12.63
N PHE A 224 -8.61 -5.40 11.74
CA PHE A 224 -8.66 -4.92 10.36
C PHE A 224 -9.78 -5.58 9.56
N ALA A 225 -10.06 -6.86 9.78
CA ALA A 225 -11.22 -7.54 9.18
C ALA A 225 -12.55 -6.94 9.67
N LEU A 226 -12.68 -6.65 10.96
CA LEU A 226 -13.85 -5.97 11.54
C LEU A 226 -14.03 -4.56 10.98
N LEU A 227 -12.95 -3.80 10.83
CA LEU A 227 -12.95 -2.50 10.19
C LEU A 227 -13.47 -2.58 8.75
N CYS A 228 -12.97 -3.53 7.95
CA CYS A 228 -13.45 -3.74 6.59
C CYS A 228 -14.94 -4.11 6.56
N ASP A 229 -15.38 -5.01 7.44
CA ASP A 229 -16.80 -5.40 7.52
C ASP A 229 -17.71 -4.23 7.90
N ALA A 230 -17.31 -3.41 8.87
CA ALA A 230 -18.04 -2.21 9.28
C ALA A 230 -18.24 -1.26 8.09
N ILE A 231 -17.16 -0.96 7.35
CA ILE A 231 -17.21 -0.09 6.17
C ILE A 231 -18.15 -0.67 5.10
N LEU A 232 -18.03 -1.96 4.79
CA LEU A 232 -18.86 -2.61 3.76
C LEU A 232 -20.35 -2.65 4.11
N ASN A 233 -20.68 -2.51 5.39
CA ASN A 233 -22.03 -2.45 5.94
C ASN A 233 -22.48 -1.00 6.26
N ASN A 234 -21.74 0.03 5.82
CA ASN A 234 -22.01 1.44 6.10
C ASN A 234 -22.13 1.76 7.61
N LYS A 235 -21.30 1.11 8.43
CA LYS A 235 -21.18 1.35 9.86
C LYS A 235 -19.89 2.09 10.17
N GLU A 236 -19.87 2.83 11.27
CA GLU A 236 -18.66 3.45 11.78
C GLU A 236 -17.67 2.36 12.23
N PRO A 237 -16.44 2.32 11.69
CA PRO A 237 -15.45 1.34 12.09
C PRO A 237 -14.84 1.69 13.45
N ASP A 238 -14.51 0.68 14.25
CA ASP A 238 -13.71 0.87 15.45
C ASP A 238 -12.25 1.17 15.07
N ILE A 239 -11.77 2.36 15.44
CA ILE A 239 -10.42 2.85 15.20
C ILE A 239 -9.58 2.94 16.48
N SER A 240 -10.12 2.50 17.62
CA SER A 240 -9.45 2.61 18.93
C SER A 240 -8.18 1.75 19.04
N TRP A 241 -8.09 0.70 18.22
CA TRP A 241 -6.93 -0.19 18.14
C TRP A 241 -5.79 0.34 17.28
N PHE A 242 -6.00 1.44 16.54
CA PHE A 242 -4.93 2.04 15.76
C PHE A 242 -3.79 2.42 16.71
N VAL A 243 -2.56 2.10 16.32
CA VAL A 243 -1.41 2.47 17.14
C VAL A 243 -1.48 3.97 17.41
N PRO A 244 -1.39 4.41 18.68
CA PRO A 244 -1.43 5.82 19.04
C PRO A 244 -0.18 6.50 18.49
N HIS A 245 -0.24 6.84 17.21
CA HIS A 245 0.52 7.90 16.58
C HIS A 245 -0.57 8.90 16.26
N THR A 246 -0.70 9.84 17.19
CA THR A 246 -1.40 11.10 17.05
C THR A 246 -1.78 11.33 15.59
N TYR A 247 -3.09 11.32 15.31
CA TYR A 247 -3.68 11.79 14.05
C TYR A 247 -3.12 13.19 13.64
N TYR A 248 -2.46 13.86 14.59
CA TYR A 248 -1.77 15.16 14.53
C TYR A 248 -0.23 15.13 14.67
N SER A 249 0.44 13.98 14.80
CA SER A 249 1.91 13.89 14.85
C SER A 249 2.45 13.26 13.59
N ILE A 250 2.61 14.11 12.60
CA ILE A 250 3.32 13.87 11.35
C ILE A 250 4.86 13.75 11.60
N TYR A 251 5.30 13.51 12.85
CA TYR A 251 6.66 13.85 13.30
C TYR A 251 7.40 12.83 14.17
N SER A 252 6.90 11.61 14.41
CA SER A 252 7.69 10.62 15.14
C SER A 252 8.16 9.47 14.24
N SER A 253 9.43 9.58 13.92
CA SER A 253 10.29 8.66 13.18
C SER A 253 10.17 7.20 13.59
N GLY A 254 9.91 6.36 12.58
CA GLY A 254 10.29 4.95 12.60
C GLY A 254 9.31 4.08 11.83
N PHE A 255 9.57 3.84 10.54
CA PHE A 255 8.78 2.92 9.72
C PHE A 255 9.41 1.53 9.59
N ILE A 256 8.55 0.53 9.35
CA ILE A 256 8.92 -0.89 9.19
C ILE A 256 9.63 -1.07 7.85
N TYR A 257 10.94 -1.26 7.91
CA TYR A 257 11.70 -2.08 6.97
C TYR A 257 12.67 -2.92 7.81
N GLU A 258 12.24 -4.14 8.10
CA GLU A 258 13.15 -5.29 8.13
C GLU A 258 13.33 -5.79 6.71
#